data_AF-A0A2V9R2W5-F1
#
_entry.id   AF-A0A2V9R2W5-F1
#
_cell.length_a   1.000
_cell.length_b   1.000
_cell.length_c   1.000
_cell.angle_alpha   90.00
_cell.angle_beta   90.00
_cell.angle_gamma   90.00
#
_symmetry.space_group_name_H-M   'P 1'
#
loop_
_entity.id
_entity.type
_entity.pdbx_description
1 polymer ?
#
loop_
_entity_poly.entity_id
_entity_poly.type
_entity_poly.pdbx_seq_one_letter_code
_entity_poly.pdbx_strand_id
1 'polypeptide(L)'
;QRLHQIFPGSSTTLLGLAYVPTTLGLLVVVRSSPSLGNDGHRWILFLLLVVWFGDTGAYYVGRAWGKHPLAPLISPKKTVEGAMGGILGNTVAAFLGNKMFLPAAPVVQLLLLSWVLGVVSQVGDLAESALKRAAGVKDSSNLLPGHGGMLDRIDGLLFAAPVLFCYTKFFLN
;
A
#
# COMPACT_ATOMS: atom_id res chain seq x y z
N GLN A 1 -7.81 11.41 36.31
CA GLN A 1 -6.43 11.03 35.91
C GLN A 1 -6.34 9.71 35.14
N ARG A 2 -6.94 8.59 35.56
CA ARG A 2 -6.86 7.30 34.81
C ARG A 2 -7.58 7.28 33.45
N LEU A 3 -8.73 7.94 33.31
CA LEU A 3 -9.49 7.95 32.04
C LEU A 3 -8.71 8.57 30.86
N HIS A 4 -7.89 9.60 31.12
CA HIS A 4 -7.09 10.28 30.10
C HIS A 4 -6.00 9.40 29.48
N GLN A 5 -5.61 8.31 30.15
CA GLN A 5 -4.65 7.31 29.63
C GLN A 5 -5.37 6.09 29.05
N ILE A 6 -6.55 5.73 29.57
CA ILE A 6 -7.36 4.60 29.10
C ILE A 6 -7.95 4.89 27.71
N PHE A 7 -8.49 6.09 27.46
CA PHE A 7 -9.10 6.41 26.17
C PHE A 7 -8.11 6.32 24.99
N PRO A 8 -6.92 6.95 25.04
CA PRO A 8 -5.94 6.84 23.96
C PRO A 8 -5.45 5.39 23.74
N GLY A 9 -5.18 4.64 24.82
CA GLY A 9 -4.71 3.26 24.73
C GLY A 9 -5.75 2.29 24.16
N SER A 10 -7.02 2.45 24.54
CA SER A 10 -8.11 1.68 23.96
C SER A 10 -8.35 2.05 22.49
N SER A 11 -8.29 3.33 22.14
CA SER A 11 -8.45 3.80 20.75
C SER A 11 -7.36 3.27 19.83
N THR A 12 -6.08 3.29 20.23
CA THR A 12 -4.99 2.76 19.41
C THR A 12 -5.09 1.24 19.25
N THR A 13 -5.47 0.52 20.30
CA THR A 13 -5.65 -0.93 20.26
C THR A 13 -6.80 -1.32 19.32
N LEU A 14 -7.95 -0.65 19.43
CA LEU A 14 -9.10 -0.88 18.56
C LEU A 14 -8.79 -0.52 17.11
N LEU A 15 -8.11 0.60 16.88
CA LEU A 15 -7.72 1.02 15.53
C LEU A 15 -6.73 0.02 14.92
N GLY A 16 -5.73 -0.46 15.66
CA GLY A 16 -4.82 -1.50 15.18
C GLY A 16 -5.53 -2.81 14.82
N LEU A 17 -6.44 -3.27 15.68
CA LEU A 17 -7.26 -4.48 15.48
C LEU A 17 -8.26 -4.35 14.32
N ALA A 18 -8.79 -3.16 14.06
CA ALA A 18 -9.66 -2.93 12.92
C ALA A 18 -8.87 -2.71 11.63
N TYR A 19 -7.69 -2.10 11.71
CA TYR A 19 -6.96 -1.69 10.53
C TYR A 19 -6.21 -2.87 9.88
N VAL A 20 -5.34 -3.56 10.61
CA VAL A 20 -4.46 -4.59 10.02
C VAL A 20 -5.23 -5.88 9.67
N PRO A 21 -5.98 -6.50 10.60
CA PRO A 21 -6.71 -7.74 10.31
C PRO A 21 -7.81 -7.57 9.25
N THR A 22 -8.54 -6.46 9.27
CA THR A 22 -9.65 -6.28 8.31
C THR A 22 -9.13 -6.07 6.90
N THR A 23 -8.12 -5.20 6.69
CA THR A 23 -7.58 -4.95 5.35
C THR A 23 -6.87 -6.17 4.77
N LEU A 24 -6.11 -6.92 5.57
CA LEU A 24 -5.55 -8.20 5.14
C LEU A 24 -6.62 -9.27 4.91
N GLY A 25 -7.67 -9.29 5.76
CA GLY A 25 -8.83 -10.17 5.58
C GLY A 25 -9.54 -9.96 4.25
N LEU A 26 -9.59 -8.72 3.73
CA LEU A 26 -10.13 -8.44 2.39
C LEU A 26 -9.34 -9.14 1.28
N LEU A 27 -8.03 -9.36 1.44
CA LEU A 27 -7.26 -10.16 0.47
C LEU A 27 -7.69 -11.62 0.47
N VAL A 28 -8.05 -12.17 1.64
CA VAL A 28 -8.63 -13.52 1.72
C VAL A 28 -9.97 -13.57 1.00
N VAL A 29 -10.81 -12.54 1.14
CA VAL A 29 -12.09 -12.44 0.42
C VAL A 29 -11.88 -12.33 -1.09
N VAL A 30 -10.91 -11.53 -1.55
CA VAL A 30 -10.53 -11.47 -2.98
C VAL A 30 -10.07 -12.83 -3.47
N ARG A 31 -9.25 -13.56 -2.69
CA ARG A 31 -8.77 -14.90 -3.03
C ARG A 31 -9.88 -15.93 -3.18
N SER A 32 -10.94 -15.81 -2.38
CA SER A 32 -12.08 -16.73 -2.35
C SER A 32 -13.30 -16.24 -3.14
N SER A 33 -13.19 -15.11 -3.86
CA SER A 33 -14.30 -14.54 -4.61
C SER A 33 -14.79 -15.49 -5.72
N PRO A 34 -16.08 -15.87 -5.74
CA PRO A 34 -16.62 -16.77 -6.77
C PRO A 34 -16.46 -16.23 -8.19
N SER A 35 -16.56 -14.91 -8.39
CA SER A 35 -16.41 -14.25 -9.68
C SER A 35 -15.03 -14.40 -10.32
N LEU A 36 -14.00 -14.61 -9.49
CA LEU A 36 -12.62 -14.79 -9.96
C LEU A 36 -12.25 -16.27 -10.12
N GLY A 37 -13.15 -17.19 -9.75
CA GLY A 37 -12.87 -18.63 -9.75
C GLY A 37 -11.54 -18.95 -9.03
N ASN A 38 -10.64 -19.65 -9.73
CA ASN A 38 -9.32 -19.98 -9.19
C ASN A 38 -8.27 -18.88 -9.35
N ASP A 39 -8.58 -17.78 -10.04
CA ASP A 39 -7.61 -16.72 -10.38
C ASP A 39 -7.45 -15.63 -9.30
N GLY A 40 -8.19 -15.70 -8.19
CA GLY A 40 -8.08 -14.69 -7.11
C GLY A 40 -6.66 -14.48 -6.58
N HIS A 41 -5.82 -15.52 -6.57
CA HIS A 41 -4.41 -15.40 -6.19
C HIS A 41 -3.59 -14.52 -7.17
N ARG A 42 -3.92 -14.55 -8.47
CA ARG A 42 -3.24 -13.77 -9.51
C ARG A 42 -3.47 -12.27 -9.32
N TRP A 43 -4.65 -11.88 -8.87
CA TRP A 43 -4.98 -10.49 -8.53
C TRP A 43 -4.21 -9.99 -7.29
N ILE A 44 -3.97 -10.86 -6.31
CA ILE A 44 -3.15 -10.51 -5.14
C ILE A 44 -1.68 -10.38 -5.54
N LEU A 45 -1.17 -11.28 -6.39
CA LEU A 45 0.20 -11.16 -6.93
C LEU A 45 0.36 -9.89 -7.78
N PHE A 46 -0.65 -9.53 -8.56
CA PHE A 46 -0.69 -8.27 -9.29
C PHE A 46 -0.61 -7.07 -8.34
N LEU A 47 -1.40 -7.05 -7.27
CA LEU A 47 -1.36 -5.99 -6.25
C LEU A 47 0.02 -5.85 -5.61
N LEU A 48 0.64 -6.96 -5.20
CA LEU A 48 1.99 -6.96 -4.63
C LEU A 48 3.01 -6.41 -5.62
N LEU A 49 2.93 -6.84 -6.89
CA LEU A 49 3.79 -6.33 -7.95
C LEU A 49 3.66 -4.82 -8.11
N VAL A 50 2.43 -4.30 -8.12
CA VAL A 50 2.14 -2.86 -8.24
C VAL A 50 2.72 -2.08 -7.07
N VAL A 51 2.51 -2.53 -5.82
CA VAL A 51 3.06 -1.86 -4.63
C VAL A 51 4.59 -1.86 -4.68
N TRP A 52 5.22 -3.03 -4.89
CA TRP A 52 6.68 -3.15 -4.87
C TRP A 52 7.38 -2.36 -5.97
N PHE A 53 6.86 -2.40 -7.19
CA PHE A 53 7.42 -1.59 -8.28
C PHE A 53 7.18 -0.10 -8.07
N GLY A 54 6.03 0.28 -7.50
CA GLY A 54 5.75 1.66 -7.10
C GLY A 54 6.76 2.17 -6.08
N ASP A 55 7.00 1.43 -4.99
CA ASP A 55 7.96 1.80 -3.95
C ASP A 55 9.39 1.85 -4.50
N THR A 56 9.74 0.89 -5.35
CA THR A 56 11.06 0.83 -6.01
C THR A 56 11.28 2.03 -6.92
N GLY A 57 10.29 2.34 -7.78
CA GLY A 57 10.33 3.50 -8.66
C GLY A 57 10.42 4.80 -7.87
N ALA A 58 9.63 4.94 -6.81
CA ALA A 58 9.64 6.12 -5.96
C ALA A 58 10.96 6.31 -5.23
N TYR A 59 11.54 5.22 -4.73
CA TYR A 59 12.84 5.22 -4.07
C TYR A 59 13.97 5.66 -5.01
N TYR A 60 14.09 5.04 -6.19
CA TYR A 60 15.19 5.35 -7.10
C TYR A 60 15.09 6.75 -7.71
N VAL A 61 13.90 7.14 -8.18
CA VAL A 61 13.68 8.47 -8.75
C VAL A 61 13.80 9.54 -7.67
N GLY A 62 13.22 9.30 -6.50
CA GLY A 62 13.32 10.22 -5.37
C GLY A 62 14.77 10.41 -4.88
N ARG A 63 15.57 9.35 -4.88
CA ARG A 63 16.99 9.42 -4.50
C ARG A 63 17.87 10.10 -5.56
N ALA A 64 17.61 9.86 -6.85
CA ALA A 64 18.42 10.41 -7.93
C ALA A 64 18.07 11.87 -8.29
N TRP A 65 16.78 12.22 -8.25
CA TRP A 65 16.27 13.50 -8.77
C TRP A 65 15.33 14.24 -7.80
N GLY A 66 15.13 13.73 -6.59
CA GLY A 66 14.25 14.37 -5.61
C GLY A 66 14.74 15.76 -5.20
N LYS A 67 13.89 16.77 -5.44
CA LYS A 67 14.18 18.16 -5.07
C LYS A 67 13.07 18.75 -4.21
N HIS A 68 11.82 18.39 -4.50
CA HIS A 68 10.66 18.95 -3.80
C HIS A 68 10.11 17.95 -2.80
N PRO A 69 10.25 18.21 -1.48
CA PRO A 69 9.69 17.31 -0.48
C PRO A 69 8.17 17.24 -0.59
N LEU A 70 7.61 16.03 -0.56
CA LEU A 70 6.18 15.78 -0.68
C LEU A 70 5.43 16.09 0.63
N ALA A 71 5.99 15.69 1.76
CA ALA A 71 5.38 15.88 3.09
C ALA A 71 6.46 16.19 4.14
N PRO A 72 7.02 17.42 4.17
CA PRO A 72 8.18 17.75 4.99
C PRO A 72 8.03 17.44 6.48
N LEU A 73 6.82 17.68 7.03
CA LEU A 73 6.50 17.48 8.44
C LEU A 73 6.40 16.00 8.84
N ILE A 74 6.04 15.13 7.89
CA ILE A 74 5.75 13.71 8.15
C ILE A 74 6.92 12.84 7.72
N SER A 75 7.35 13.01 6.47
CA SER A 75 8.44 12.26 5.84
C SER A 75 9.28 13.19 4.95
N PRO A 76 10.33 13.83 5.51
CA PRO A 76 11.15 14.81 4.79
C PRO A 76 11.95 14.19 3.63
N LYS A 77 12.08 12.86 3.57
CA LYS A 77 12.80 12.15 2.51
C LYS A 77 11.93 11.82 1.30
N LYS A 78 10.61 11.87 1.42
CA LYS A 78 9.71 11.64 0.29
C LYS A 78 9.62 12.90 -0.55
N THR A 79 9.74 12.74 -1.87
CA THR A 79 9.73 13.85 -2.82
C THR A 79 8.62 13.69 -3.85
N VAL A 80 8.18 14.81 -4.43
CA VAL A 80 7.17 14.82 -5.51
C VAL A 80 7.70 14.08 -6.73
N GLU A 81 8.98 14.25 -7.07
CA GLU A 81 9.61 13.52 -8.16
C GLU A 81 9.64 12.02 -7.88
N GLY A 82 9.92 11.62 -6.63
CA GLY A 82 9.79 10.24 -6.19
C GLY A 82 8.37 9.70 -6.39
N ALA A 83 7.35 10.44 -5.95
CA ALA A 83 5.95 10.03 -6.15
C ALA A 83 5.61 9.77 -7.63
N MET A 84 6.07 10.64 -8.53
CA MET A 84 5.94 10.46 -9.99
C MET A 84 6.72 9.24 -10.50
N GLY A 85 7.94 9.02 -9.98
CA GLY A 85 8.72 7.81 -10.26
C GLY A 85 8.02 6.54 -9.82
N GLY A 86 7.26 6.60 -8.72
CA GLY A 86 6.39 5.53 -8.27
C GLY A 86 5.33 5.20 -9.31
N ILE A 87 4.61 6.21 -9.82
CA ILE A 87 3.60 6.02 -10.88
C ILE A 87 4.20 5.37 -12.14
N LEU A 88 5.42 5.76 -12.52
CA LEU A 88 6.12 5.09 -13.63
C LEU A 88 6.41 3.62 -13.30
N GLY A 89 6.82 3.30 -12.07
CA GLY A 89 6.94 1.92 -11.57
C GLY A 89 5.61 1.16 -11.64
N ASN A 90 4.50 1.77 -11.22
CA ASN A 90 3.17 1.18 -11.30
C ASN A 90 2.72 0.93 -12.76
N THR A 91 3.11 1.80 -13.70
CA THR A 91 2.89 1.58 -15.14
C THR A 91 3.63 0.33 -15.63
N VAL A 92 4.91 0.19 -15.27
CA VAL A 92 5.70 -1.01 -15.63
C VAL A 92 5.08 -2.27 -15.02
N ALA A 93 4.65 -2.19 -13.76
CA ALA A 93 3.95 -3.29 -13.08
C ALA A 93 2.65 -3.67 -13.75
N ALA A 94 1.90 -2.72 -14.31
CA ALA A 94 0.67 -3.02 -15.05
C ALA A 94 0.94 -3.91 -16.28
N PHE A 95 1.95 -3.55 -17.08
CA PHE A 95 2.31 -4.32 -18.27
C PHE A 95 2.89 -5.70 -17.91
N LEU A 96 3.77 -5.77 -16.92
CA LEU A 96 4.32 -7.04 -16.45
C LEU A 96 3.23 -7.93 -15.84
N GLY A 97 2.39 -7.35 -15.00
CA GLY A 97 1.29 -8.05 -14.33
C GLY A 97 0.23 -8.56 -15.31
N ASN A 98 -0.08 -7.79 -16.35
CA ASN A 98 -0.94 -8.26 -17.44
C ASN A 98 -0.33 -9.50 -18.12
N LYS A 99 0.94 -9.43 -18.54
CA LYS A 99 1.59 -10.53 -19.25
C LYS A 99 1.77 -11.79 -18.41
N MET A 100 2.10 -11.63 -17.12
CA MET A 100 2.48 -12.75 -16.24
C MET A 100 1.30 -13.35 -15.49
N PHE A 101 0.33 -12.53 -15.07
CA PHE A 101 -0.72 -12.95 -14.15
C PHE A 101 -2.12 -12.78 -14.73
N LEU A 102 -2.38 -11.72 -15.50
CA LEU A 102 -3.73 -11.36 -15.93
C LEU A 102 -3.85 -11.13 -17.45
N PRO A 103 -3.48 -12.11 -18.30
CA PRO A 103 -3.40 -11.90 -19.75
C PRO A 103 -4.77 -11.68 -20.41
N ALA A 104 -5.84 -12.17 -19.77
CA ALA A 104 -7.21 -11.99 -20.25
C ALA A 104 -7.80 -10.61 -19.90
N ALA A 105 -7.20 -9.89 -18.95
CA ALA A 105 -7.72 -8.58 -18.53
C ALA A 105 -7.27 -7.47 -19.50
N PRO A 106 -8.13 -6.49 -19.84
CA PRO A 106 -7.76 -5.37 -20.69
C PRO A 106 -6.61 -4.55 -20.09
N VAL A 107 -5.54 -4.33 -20.86
CA VAL A 107 -4.33 -3.61 -20.41
C VAL A 107 -4.66 -2.21 -19.89
N VAL A 108 -5.56 -1.49 -20.56
CA VAL A 108 -5.97 -0.14 -20.15
C VAL A 108 -6.63 -0.14 -18.78
N GLN A 109 -7.44 -1.15 -18.45
CA GLN A 109 -8.06 -1.26 -17.13
C GLN A 109 -7.02 -1.55 -16.05
N LEU A 110 -6.06 -2.45 -16.32
CA LEU A 110 -4.99 -2.74 -15.38
C LEU A 110 -4.05 -1.56 -15.16
N LEU A 111 -3.82 -0.73 -16.19
CA LEU A 111 -3.02 0.48 -16.07
C LEU A 111 -3.71 1.52 -15.17
N LEU A 112 -5.00 1.77 -15.39
CA LEU A 112 -5.78 2.68 -14.54
C LEU A 112 -5.85 2.16 -13.11
N LEU A 113 -6.08 0.86 -12.92
CA LEU A 113 -6.09 0.24 -11.61
C LEU A 113 -4.72 0.35 -10.91
N SER A 114 -3.61 0.10 -11.62
CA SER A 114 -2.28 0.19 -11.01
C SER A 114 -1.93 1.59 -10.55
N TRP A 115 -2.38 2.63 -11.26
CA TRP A 115 -2.21 4.01 -10.83
C TRP A 115 -3.01 4.32 -9.57
N VAL A 116 -4.28 3.92 -9.51
CA VAL A 116 -5.10 4.11 -8.32
C VAL A 116 -4.50 3.38 -7.12
N LEU A 117 -4.13 2.11 -7.29
CA LEU A 117 -3.48 1.31 -6.24
C LEU A 117 -2.15 1.94 -5.80
N GLY A 118 -1.34 2.41 -6.74
CA GLY A 118 -0.06 3.07 -6.46
C GLY A 118 -0.21 4.36 -5.66
N VAL A 119 -1.14 5.24 -6.05
CA VAL A 119 -1.43 6.48 -5.31
C VAL A 119 -1.90 6.15 -3.89
N VAL A 120 -2.86 5.23 -3.75
CA VAL A 120 -3.41 4.85 -2.45
C VAL A 120 -2.35 4.19 -1.57
N SER A 121 -1.45 3.40 -2.15
CA SER A 121 -0.31 2.81 -1.46
C SER A 121 0.65 3.88 -0.92
N GLN A 122 1.00 4.88 -1.73
CA GLN A 122 1.84 6.01 -1.28
C GLN A 122 1.20 6.83 -0.15
N VAL A 123 -0.13 7.02 -0.23
CA VAL A 123 -0.92 7.66 0.84
C VAL A 123 -0.87 6.82 2.12
N GLY A 124 -0.95 5.49 2.01
CA GLY A 124 -0.85 4.57 3.14
C GLY A 124 0.47 4.69 3.89
N ASP A 125 1.59 4.72 3.18
CA ASP A 125 2.93 4.90 3.78
C ASP A 125 3.06 6.31 4.41
N LEU A 126 2.48 7.36 3.81
CA LEU A 126 2.41 8.67 4.46
C LEU A 126 1.54 8.67 5.74
N ALA A 127 0.43 7.96 5.73
CA ALA A 127 -0.44 7.83 6.90
C ALA A 127 0.28 7.07 8.03
N GLU A 128 0.98 5.98 7.71
CA GLU A 128 1.78 5.25 8.70
C GLU A 128 2.94 6.09 9.22
N SER A 129 3.63 6.82 8.34
CA SER A 129 4.63 7.82 8.73
C SER A 129 4.07 8.88 9.69
N ALA A 130 2.83 9.36 9.47
CA ALA A 130 2.18 10.31 10.36
C ALA A 130 1.86 9.70 11.73
N LEU A 131 1.35 8.46 11.75
CA LEU A 131 1.10 7.71 12.99
C LEU A 131 2.38 7.53 13.82
N LYS A 132 3.51 7.19 13.17
CA LYS A 132 4.82 7.07 13.84
C LYS A 132 5.24 8.38 14.49
N ARG A 133 5.08 9.52 13.78
CA ARG A 133 5.37 10.86 14.32
C ARG A 133 4.47 11.23 15.49
N ALA A 134 3.17 10.94 15.40
CA ALA A 134 2.22 11.17 16.49
C ALA A 134 2.56 10.34 17.75
N ALA A 135 3.11 9.15 17.57
CA ALA A 135 3.57 8.28 18.66
C ALA A 135 4.98 8.61 19.16
N GLY A 136 5.67 9.62 18.59
CA GLY A 136 7.03 9.99 18.98
C GLY A 136 8.11 8.99 18.58
N VAL A 137 7.77 8.02 17.71
CA VAL A 137 8.70 6.98 17.23
C VAL A 137 9.03 7.19 15.76
N LYS A 138 10.11 6.55 15.30
CA LYS A 138 10.51 6.60 13.89
C LYS A 138 10.17 5.31 13.14
N ASP A 139 10.46 4.17 13.75
CA ASP A 139 10.25 2.85 13.18
C ASP A 139 9.14 2.14 13.98
N SER A 140 8.31 1.33 13.32
CA SER A 140 7.17 0.68 13.97
C SER A 140 7.58 -0.41 14.97
N SER A 141 8.73 -1.04 14.76
CA SER A 141 9.41 -1.94 15.70
C SER A 141 10.87 -2.21 15.26
N ASN A 142 11.65 -2.88 16.11
CA ASN A 142 12.98 -3.41 15.77
C ASN A 142 12.95 -4.91 15.47
N LEU A 143 11.80 -5.45 15.02
CA LEU A 143 11.59 -6.88 14.85
C LEU A 143 12.50 -7.50 13.78
N LEU A 144 12.81 -6.74 12.72
CA LEU A 144 13.72 -7.17 11.66
C LEU A 144 15.03 -6.36 11.74
N PRO A 145 16.17 -6.98 12.09
CA PRO A 145 17.44 -6.29 12.21
C PRO A 145 17.78 -5.50 10.94
N GLY A 146 17.92 -4.18 11.06
CA GLY A 146 18.25 -3.29 9.96
C GLY A 146 17.12 -2.97 8.96
N HIS A 147 15.91 -3.49 9.15
CA HIS A 147 14.80 -3.38 8.19
C HIS A 147 13.56 -2.64 8.71
N GLY A 148 13.57 -2.19 9.96
CA GLY A 148 12.41 -1.59 10.62
C GLY A 148 11.43 -2.64 11.13
N GLY A 149 10.15 -2.27 11.24
CA GLY A 149 9.11 -3.19 11.65
C GLY A 149 8.35 -3.82 10.51
N MET A 150 7.55 -4.84 10.83
CA MET A 150 6.69 -5.53 9.84
C MET A 150 5.64 -4.58 9.26
N LEU A 151 5.14 -3.63 10.05
CA LEU A 151 4.11 -2.69 9.61
C LEU A 151 4.63 -1.76 8.50
N ASP A 152 5.90 -1.34 8.62
CA ASP A 152 6.60 -0.51 7.61
C ASP A 152 6.77 -1.25 6.25
N ARG A 153 6.42 -2.54 6.17
CA ARG A 153 6.52 -3.36 4.95
C ARG A 153 5.18 -3.63 4.28
N ILE A 154 4.10 -3.46 5.03
CA ILE A 154 2.74 -3.74 4.56
C ILE A 154 1.84 -2.50 4.60
N ASP A 155 2.27 -1.39 5.17
CA ASP A 155 1.54 -0.11 5.23
C ASP A 155 0.88 0.30 3.91
N GLY A 156 1.63 0.32 2.80
CA GLY A 156 1.11 0.62 1.47
C GLY A 156 0.16 -0.47 0.95
N LEU A 157 0.39 -1.74 1.31
CA LEU A 157 -0.47 -2.86 0.93
C LEU A 157 -1.82 -2.80 1.65
N LEU A 158 -1.83 -2.44 2.95
CA LEU A 158 -3.04 -2.36 3.77
C LEU A 158 -4.03 -1.32 3.21
N PHE A 159 -3.55 -0.20 2.67
CA PHE A 159 -4.38 0.80 2.00
C PHE A 159 -4.83 0.36 0.61
N ALA A 160 -3.98 -0.35 -0.14
CA ALA A 160 -4.28 -0.77 -1.50
C ALA A 160 -5.24 -1.98 -1.55
N ALA A 161 -5.24 -2.85 -0.54
CA ALA A 161 -6.08 -4.05 -0.47
C ALA A 161 -7.60 -3.76 -0.55
N PRO A 162 -8.18 -2.80 0.20
CA PRO A 162 -9.60 -2.42 0.05
C PRO A 162 -9.96 -1.94 -1.36
N VAL A 163 -9.06 -1.22 -2.01
CA VAL A 163 -9.29 -0.71 -3.37
C VAL A 163 -9.36 -1.86 -4.37
N LEU A 164 -8.44 -2.83 -4.27
CA LEU A 164 -8.51 -4.04 -5.08
C LEU A 164 -9.82 -4.80 -4.84
N PHE A 165 -10.21 -4.98 -3.57
CA PHE A 165 -11.48 -5.63 -3.24
C PHE A 165 -12.68 -4.93 -3.90
N CYS A 166 -12.79 -3.61 -3.74
CA CYS A 166 -13.84 -2.83 -4.40
C CYS A 166 -13.81 -3.00 -5.93
N TYR A 167 -12.63 -2.95 -6.55
CA TYR A 167 -12.48 -3.17 -7.98
C TYR A 167 -13.04 -4.54 -8.40
N THR A 168 -12.62 -5.60 -7.71
CA THR A 168 -13.09 -6.97 -8.01
C THR A 168 -14.60 -7.13 -7.83
N LYS A 169 -15.19 -6.44 -6.85
CA LYS A 169 -16.62 -6.54 -6.54
C LYS A 169 -17.52 -5.73 -7.48
N PHE A 170 -17.05 -4.60 -7.99
CA PHE A 170 -17.86 -3.70 -8.81
C PHE A 170 -17.61 -3.82 -10.32
N PHE A 171 -16.41 -4.26 -10.73
CA PHE A 171 -16.03 -4.31 -12.15
C PHE A 171 -15.83 -5.72 -12.70
N LEU A 172 -15.64 -6.74 -11.85
CA LEU A 172 -15.39 -8.13 -12.27
C LEU A 172 -16.49 -9.11 -11.81
N ASN A 173 -17.48 -8.62 -11.06
CA ASN A 173 -18.58 -9.41 -10.52
C ASN A 173 -19.88 -9.12 -11.26
#